data_AF-A0A3D3LQ92-F1
#
_entry.id   AF-A0A3D3LQ92-F1
#
_cell.length_a   1.000
_cell.length_b   1.000
_cell.length_c   1.000
_cell.angle_alpha   90.00
_cell.angle_beta   90.00
_cell.angle_gamma   90.00
#
_symmetry.space_group_name_H-M   'P 1'
#
loop_
_entity.id
_entity.type
_entity.pdbx_description
1 polymer ?
#
loop_
_entity_poly.entity_id
_entity_poly.type
_entity_poly.pdbx_seq_one_letter_code
_entity_poly.pdbx_strand_id
1 'polypeptide(L)'
;MYKKTKLSVSPLALLIASGTPEISRAQSVNSIDEIVVTARKKDESLQDVPVAVSALGEEALNQLGVDTFEDYLTQLPGVTAGGSGPGQNTIYIRGLASTTPNQTTAGVAGLAPNVSFYLDEQPLAQPGRNLDVYAADIQRIEVLSGPQGTLFGSSSQAGVVRMITNKPNFDGYSAEITAQGTYMSEGDPGTKIEGMVNFPLSDKTAIRVVGYYDQKGGFIDNVAGTRTAEDGARFRPVDTIRKNGV
;
A
#
# COMPACT_ATOMS: atom_id res chain seq x y z
N MET A 1 13.37 -5.86 19.08
CA MET A 1 11.91 -5.66 19.22
C MET A 1 11.55 -4.43 18.40
N TYR A 2 10.73 -4.58 17.35
CA TYR A 2 10.31 -3.49 16.47
C TYR A 2 9.24 -2.66 17.16
N LYS A 3 9.42 -1.34 17.26
CA LYS A 3 8.42 -0.43 17.83
C LYS A 3 8.22 0.77 16.91
N LYS A 4 6.96 1.00 16.52
CA LYS A 4 6.49 2.21 15.83
C LYS A 4 5.83 3.13 16.87
N THR A 5 6.15 4.43 16.84
CA THR A 5 5.45 5.44 17.64
C THR A 5 4.82 6.46 16.70
N LYS A 6 3.49 6.51 16.63
CA LYS A 6 2.70 7.41 15.76
C LYS A 6 2.14 8.56 16.61
N LEU A 7 2.39 9.80 16.20
CA LEU A 7 1.65 10.98 16.64
C LEU A 7 0.86 11.50 15.44
N SER A 8 -0.47 11.45 15.52
CA SER A 8 -1.37 12.16 14.60
C SER A 8 -1.97 13.34 15.34
N VAL A 9 -1.91 14.52 14.73
CA VAL A 9 -2.59 15.72 15.20
C VAL A 9 -3.50 16.17 14.07
N SER A 10 -4.79 15.88 14.22
CA SER A 10 -5.84 16.52 13.41
C SER A 10 -6.24 17.80 14.14
N PRO A 11 -6.04 19.00 13.57
CA PRO A 11 -6.60 20.22 14.13
C PRO A 11 -8.11 20.14 13.94
N LEU A 12 -8.80 19.68 14.97
CA LEU A 12 -10.23 19.91 15.14
C LEU A 12 -10.46 21.42 14.96
N ALA A 13 -11.36 21.79 14.05
CA ALA A 13 -11.63 23.17 13.67
C ALA A 13 -11.58 24.12 14.88
N LEU A 14 -10.63 25.06 14.86
CA LEU A 14 -10.53 26.12 15.87
C LEU A 14 -11.71 27.09 15.68
N LEU A 15 -12.91 26.72 16.16
CA LEU A 15 -14.00 27.67 16.34
C LEU A 15 -13.69 28.49 17.60
N ILE A 16 -13.24 29.72 17.41
CA ILE A 16 -13.29 30.74 18.47
C ILE A 16 -14.76 31.13 18.64
N ALA A 17 -15.47 30.39 19.49
CA ALA A 17 -16.83 30.73 19.90
C ALA A 17 -16.94 30.62 21.42
N SER A 18 -16.87 31.77 22.09
CA SER A 18 -17.20 31.94 23.50
C SER A 18 -18.70 31.71 23.72
N GLY A 19 -19.08 30.57 24.30
CA GLY A 19 -20.44 30.28 24.75
C GLY A 19 -20.61 28.85 25.27
N THR A 20 -20.83 28.72 26.58
CA THR A 20 -21.35 27.58 27.37
C THR A 20 -21.23 26.14 26.81
N PRO A 21 -20.60 25.19 27.52
CA PRO A 21 -20.58 23.79 27.10
C PRO A 21 -21.93 23.13 27.40
N GLU A 22 -22.78 22.96 26.38
CA GLU A 22 -23.74 21.87 26.40
C GLU A 22 -22.99 20.57 26.08
N ILE A 23 -22.96 19.66 27.05
CA ILE A 23 -22.48 18.30 26.87
C ILE A 23 -23.55 17.59 26.02
N SER A 24 -23.41 17.69 24.69
CA SER A 24 -24.17 16.85 23.77
C SER A 24 -23.64 15.42 23.91
N ARG A 25 -24.43 14.59 24.59
CA ARG A 25 -24.20 13.14 24.68
C ARG A 25 -24.46 12.54 23.31
N ALA A 26 -23.40 12.46 22.49
CA ALA A 26 -23.42 11.71 21.24
C ALA A 26 -23.86 10.27 21.56
N GLN A 27 -25.07 9.91 21.12
CA GLN A 27 -25.50 8.52 21.08
C GLN A 27 -24.61 7.82 20.06
N SER A 28 -23.62 7.07 20.55
CA SER A 28 -22.94 6.05 19.76
C SER A 28 -23.95 4.95 19.43
N VAL A 29 -24.73 5.17 18.39
CA VAL A 29 -25.40 4.07 17.69
C VAL A 29 -24.26 3.20 17.18
N ASN A 30 -24.24 1.93 17.58
CA ASN A 30 -23.45 0.90 16.89
C ASN A 30 -24.05 0.74 15.48
N SER A 31 -23.87 1.74 14.62
CA SER A 31 -24.02 1.55 13.19
C SER A 31 -22.86 0.68 12.77
N ILE A 32 -23.16 -0.48 12.17
CA ILE A 32 -22.18 -1.15 11.35
C ILE A 32 -21.82 -0.13 10.27
N ASP A 33 -20.59 0.39 10.29
CA ASP A 33 -20.14 1.34 9.29
C ASP A 33 -20.29 0.71 7.92
N GLU A 34 -21.16 1.31 7.11
CA GLU A 34 -21.41 0.85 5.77
C GLU A 34 -20.19 1.20 4.91
N ILE A 35 -19.40 0.18 4.56
CA ILE A 35 -18.28 0.36 3.65
C ILE A 35 -18.84 0.40 2.22
N VAL A 36 -18.91 1.61 1.65
CA VAL A 36 -19.21 1.81 0.24
C VAL A 36 -17.97 1.52 -0.59
N VAL A 37 -18.12 0.65 -1.59
CA VAL A 37 -17.05 0.26 -2.51
C VAL A 37 -17.40 0.59 -3.95
N THR A 38 -16.37 0.75 -4.77
CA THR A 38 -16.52 0.97 -6.23
C THR A 38 -16.04 -0.22 -7.05
N ALA A 39 -16.12 -1.42 -6.49
CA ALA A 39 -15.66 -2.68 -7.08
C ALA A 39 -16.19 -2.93 -8.51
N ARG A 40 -17.40 -2.44 -8.83
CA ARG A 40 -18.03 -2.55 -10.15
C ARG A 40 -18.13 -1.23 -10.92
N LYS A 41 -17.26 -0.25 -10.60
CA LYS A 41 -17.31 1.12 -11.15
C LYS A 41 -18.61 1.86 -10.81
N LYS A 42 -19.29 1.45 -9.75
CA LYS A 42 -20.45 2.11 -9.15
C LYS A 42 -20.37 2.04 -7.64
N ASP A 43 -20.90 3.05 -6.97
CA ASP A 43 -20.96 3.11 -5.52
C ASP A 43 -22.01 2.12 -5.01
N GLU A 44 -21.58 1.12 -4.24
CA GLU A 44 -22.45 0.09 -3.67
C GLU A 44 -21.98 -0.31 -2.27
N SER A 45 -22.91 -0.73 -1.44
CA SER A 45 -22.59 -1.35 -0.15
C SER A 45 -21.75 -2.61 -0.37
N LEU A 46 -20.70 -2.81 0.42
CA LEU A 46 -19.89 -4.04 0.38
C LEU A 46 -20.76 -5.31 0.52
N GLN A 47 -21.88 -5.23 1.27
CA GLN A 47 -22.80 -6.34 1.48
C GLN A 47 -23.64 -6.70 0.25
N ASP A 48 -23.83 -5.76 -0.68
CA ASP A 48 -24.67 -5.93 -1.87
C ASP A 48 -23.86 -6.35 -3.11
N VAL A 49 -22.52 -6.38 -3.01
CA VAL A 49 -21.65 -6.72 -4.13
C VAL A 49 -21.62 -8.24 -4.33
N PRO A 50 -22.08 -8.77 -5.48
CA PRO A 50 -22.18 -10.22 -5.70
C PRO A 50 -20.84 -10.83 -6.16
N VAL A 51 -19.72 -10.28 -5.71
CA VAL A 51 -18.36 -10.82 -5.94
C VAL A 51 -17.56 -10.75 -4.65
N ALA A 52 -16.54 -11.60 -4.54
CA ALA A 52 -15.70 -11.63 -3.33
C ALA A 52 -14.83 -10.37 -3.26
N VAL A 53 -15.31 -9.39 -2.49
CA VAL A 53 -14.61 -8.13 -2.21
C VAL A 53 -14.22 -8.07 -0.74
N SER A 54 -13.02 -7.57 -0.48
CA SER A 54 -12.59 -7.17 0.86
C SER A 54 -12.17 -5.71 0.78
N ALA A 55 -12.48 -4.92 1.81
CA ALA A 55 -12.13 -3.52 1.85
C ALA A 55 -11.58 -3.14 3.23
N LEU A 56 -10.51 -2.36 3.24
CA LEU A 56 -9.97 -1.70 4.43
C LEU A 56 -10.29 -0.22 4.31
N GLY A 57 -11.16 0.28 5.18
CA GLY A 57 -11.51 1.70 5.25
C GLY A 57 -10.42 2.54 5.95
N GLU A 58 -10.50 3.85 5.78
CA GLU A 58 -9.58 4.84 6.33
C GLU A 58 -9.31 4.68 7.83
N GLU A 59 -10.35 4.46 8.64
CA GLU A 59 -10.18 4.26 10.08
C GLU A 59 -9.34 3.01 10.39
N ALA A 60 -9.62 1.89 9.71
CA ALA A 60 -8.85 0.66 9.87
C ALA A 60 -7.39 0.85 9.42
N LEU A 61 -7.17 1.52 8.29
CA LEU A 61 -5.82 1.85 7.79
C LEU A 61 -5.05 2.69 8.82
N ASN A 62 -5.72 3.67 9.42
CA ASN A 62 -5.14 4.56 10.41
C ASN A 62 -4.79 3.85 11.74
N GLN A 63 -5.69 3.00 12.23
CA GLN A 63 -5.50 2.22 13.46
C GLN A 63 -4.40 1.17 13.31
N LEU A 64 -4.32 0.52 12.15
CA LEU A 64 -3.31 -0.50 11.86
C LEU A 64 -1.94 0.11 11.49
N GLY A 65 -1.87 1.42 11.26
CA GLY A 65 -0.63 2.08 10.84
C GLY A 65 -0.13 1.56 9.49
N VAL A 66 -1.07 1.36 8.58
CA VAL A 66 -0.84 0.77 7.25
C VAL A 66 -0.38 1.86 6.30
N ASP A 67 0.91 1.86 5.99
CA ASP A 67 1.54 2.92 5.19
C ASP A 67 2.12 2.39 3.88
N THR A 68 2.52 1.12 3.88
CA THR A 68 3.33 0.53 2.81
C THR A 68 2.64 -0.64 2.15
N PHE A 69 3.12 -1.01 0.96
CA PHE A 69 2.56 -2.09 0.16
C PHE A 69 2.38 -3.41 0.93
N GLU A 70 3.36 -3.78 1.75
CA GLU A 70 3.29 -5.01 2.53
C GLU A 70 2.30 -4.91 3.69
N ASP A 71 2.18 -3.72 4.29
CA ASP A 71 1.33 -3.50 5.47
C ASP A 71 -0.15 -3.70 5.14
N TYR A 72 -0.66 -3.20 4.01
CA TYR A 72 -2.09 -3.38 3.70
C TYR A 72 -2.39 -4.79 3.19
N LEU A 73 -1.50 -5.38 2.40
CA LEU A 73 -1.76 -6.70 1.80
C LEU A 73 -1.82 -7.81 2.85
N THR A 74 -1.03 -7.70 3.92
CA THR A 74 -1.03 -8.69 5.02
C THR A 74 -2.30 -8.66 5.88
N GLN A 75 -3.07 -7.58 5.81
CA GLN A 75 -4.35 -7.45 6.54
C GLN A 75 -5.54 -8.01 5.76
N LEU A 76 -5.36 -8.34 4.48
CA LEU A 76 -6.42 -8.77 3.58
C LEU A 76 -6.48 -10.30 3.47
N PRO A 77 -7.65 -10.93 3.70
CA PRO A 77 -7.78 -12.38 3.62
C PRO A 77 -7.43 -12.94 2.23
N GLY A 78 -6.58 -13.96 2.20
CA GLY A 78 -6.20 -14.64 0.96
C GLY A 78 -5.29 -13.81 0.05
N VAL A 79 -4.74 -12.71 0.54
CA VAL A 79 -3.76 -11.89 -0.16
C VAL A 79 -2.41 -12.05 0.54
N THR A 80 -1.35 -12.25 -0.24
CA THR A 80 0.02 -12.21 0.28
C THR A 80 0.89 -11.38 -0.64
N ALA A 81 1.97 -10.83 -0.09
CA ALA A 81 3.01 -10.16 -0.84
C ALA A 81 4.30 -10.96 -0.72
N GLY A 82 5.10 -10.97 -1.78
CA GLY A 82 6.45 -11.51 -1.76
C GLY A 82 7.34 -10.75 -2.72
N GLY A 83 8.66 -10.94 -2.65
CA GLY A 83 9.59 -10.21 -3.50
C GLY A 83 11.00 -10.23 -2.95
N SER A 84 11.91 -9.55 -3.65
CA SER A 84 13.32 -9.44 -3.27
C SER A 84 13.64 -8.14 -2.51
N GLY A 85 12.62 -7.42 -2.04
CA GLY A 85 12.75 -6.16 -1.29
C GLY A 85 11.97 -4.99 -1.92
N PRO A 86 12.15 -3.77 -1.38
CA PRO A 86 11.39 -2.59 -1.78
C PRO A 86 11.38 -2.35 -3.29
N GLY A 87 10.19 -2.11 -3.84
CA GLY A 87 10.00 -1.91 -5.28
C GLY A 87 10.22 -3.16 -6.13
N GLN A 88 10.32 -4.35 -5.55
CA GLN A 88 10.37 -5.66 -6.24
C GLN A 88 9.26 -6.59 -5.75
N ASN A 89 8.13 -6.02 -5.38
CA ASN A 89 7.04 -6.75 -4.76
C ASN A 89 6.14 -7.42 -5.81
N THR A 90 5.54 -8.54 -5.44
CA THR A 90 4.59 -9.32 -6.22
C THR A 90 3.39 -9.61 -5.33
N ILE A 91 2.19 -9.27 -5.80
CA ILE A 91 0.94 -9.61 -5.11
C ILE A 91 0.50 -11.00 -5.51
N TYR A 92 0.11 -11.79 -4.53
CA TYR A 92 -0.55 -13.08 -4.70
C TYR A 92 -1.98 -12.96 -4.16
N ILE A 93 -2.96 -13.40 -4.94
CA ILE A 93 -4.35 -13.54 -4.49
C ILE A 93 -4.73 -15.00 -4.62
N ARG A 94 -5.17 -15.62 -3.51
CA ARG A 94 -5.46 -17.06 -3.40
C ARG A 94 -4.30 -17.94 -3.90
N GLY A 95 -3.06 -17.50 -3.65
CA GLY A 95 -1.83 -18.19 -4.06
C GLY A 95 -1.46 -18.04 -5.55
N LEU A 96 -2.23 -17.29 -6.33
CA LEU A 96 -1.94 -17.06 -7.75
C LEU A 96 -1.20 -15.73 -7.93
N ALA A 97 -0.04 -15.80 -8.60
CA ALA A 97 0.70 -14.65 -9.09
C ALA A 97 1.48 -15.00 -10.36
N SER A 98 1.71 -14.02 -11.22
CA SER A 98 2.67 -14.08 -12.31
C SER A 98 4.00 -13.64 -11.74
N THR A 99 4.84 -14.61 -11.39
CA THR A 99 6.15 -14.36 -10.80
C THR A 99 7.20 -14.26 -11.89
N THR A 100 8.05 -13.24 -11.83
CA THR A 100 9.23 -13.16 -12.69
C THR A 100 10.28 -14.14 -12.17
N PRO A 101 10.79 -15.06 -13.01
CA PRO A 101 11.95 -15.86 -12.64
C PRO A 101 13.11 -14.93 -12.31
N ASN A 102 13.78 -15.21 -11.20
CA ASN A 102 14.82 -14.40 -10.58
C ASN A 102 15.84 -13.84 -11.60
N GLN A 103 16.21 -12.57 -11.40
CA GLN A 103 17.16 -11.76 -12.19
C GLN A 103 18.25 -12.59 -12.89
N THR A 104 18.02 -12.97 -14.14
CA THR A 104 19.11 -13.45 -15.00
C THR A 104 19.96 -12.25 -15.41
N THR A 105 21.26 -12.44 -15.65
CA THR A 105 22.20 -11.38 -16.09
C THR A 105 21.75 -10.66 -17.37
N ALA A 106 20.82 -11.22 -18.13
CA ALA A 106 20.09 -10.54 -19.19
C ALA A 106 18.83 -9.90 -18.59
N GLY A 107 18.67 -8.58 -18.70
CA GLY A 107 17.49 -7.83 -18.29
C GLY A 107 16.26 -8.20 -19.12
N VAL A 108 15.70 -9.38 -18.89
CA VAL A 108 14.41 -9.79 -19.44
C VAL A 108 13.34 -8.95 -18.75
N ALA A 109 12.57 -8.20 -19.53
CA ALA A 109 11.34 -7.59 -19.02
C ALA A 109 10.49 -8.71 -18.41
N GLY A 110 10.24 -8.64 -17.11
CA GLY A 110 9.49 -9.69 -16.42
C GLY A 110 8.07 -9.84 -16.97
N LEU A 111 7.44 -10.96 -16.67
CA LEU A 111 6.07 -11.21 -17.13
C LEU A 111 5.13 -10.13 -16.60
N ALA A 112 4.09 -9.80 -17.37
CA ALA A 112 3.04 -8.93 -16.86
C ALA A 112 2.41 -9.58 -15.61
N PRO A 113 2.17 -8.82 -14.53
CA PRO A 113 1.43 -9.30 -13.38
C PRO A 113 0.05 -9.84 -13.79
N ASN A 114 -0.42 -10.88 -13.10
CA ASN A 114 -1.78 -11.43 -13.25
C ASN A 114 -2.70 -11.04 -12.07
N VAL A 115 -2.20 -10.22 -11.14
CA VAL A 115 -2.96 -9.40 -10.21
C VAL A 115 -2.75 -7.94 -10.62
N SER A 116 -3.84 -7.24 -10.94
CA SER A 116 -3.76 -5.83 -11.30
C SER A 116 -3.75 -4.96 -10.07
N PHE A 117 -2.91 -3.92 -10.10
CA PHE A 117 -2.89 -2.88 -9.08
C PHE A 117 -3.38 -1.56 -9.67
N TYR A 118 -4.25 -0.86 -8.95
CA TYR A 118 -4.86 0.39 -9.38
C TYR A 118 -4.72 1.46 -8.30
N LEU A 119 -4.41 2.68 -8.73
CA LEU A 119 -4.61 3.90 -7.94
C LEU A 119 -5.83 4.61 -8.51
N ASP A 120 -6.90 4.65 -7.73
CA ASP A 120 -8.25 5.03 -8.15
C ASP A 120 -8.74 4.21 -9.37
N GLU A 121 -8.73 4.85 -10.53
CA GLU A 121 -9.15 4.31 -11.82
C GLU A 121 -7.97 4.08 -12.77
N GLN A 122 -6.75 4.43 -12.34
CA GLN A 122 -5.55 4.33 -13.15
C GLN A 122 -4.81 3.00 -12.87
N PRO A 123 -4.54 2.18 -13.90
CA PRO A 123 -3.77 0.97 -13.74
C PRO A 123 -2.30 1.30 -13.46
N LEU A 124 -1.77 0.74 -12.39
CA LEU A 124 -0.35 0.79 -12.02
C LEU A 124 0.31 -0.54 -12.41
N ALA A 125 0.53 -0.72 -13.71
CA ALA A 125 1.14 -1.92 -14.25
C ALA A 125 2.60 -1.67 -14.59
N GLN A 126 3.48 -2.50 -14.04
CA GLN A 126 4.89 -2.56 -14.42
C GLN A 126 5.24 -4.02 -14.78
N PRO A 127 5.85 -4.28 -15.95
CA PRO A 127 6.31 -5.63 -16.26
C PRO A 127 7.27 -6.14 -15.19
N GLY A 128 6.97 -7.35 -14.70
CA GLY A 128 7.80 -8.11 -13.78
C GLY A 128 7.66 -7.81 -12.29
N ARG A 129 6.86 -6.82 -11.88
CA ARG A 129 6.63 -6.45 -10.48
C ARG A 129 5.38 -5.60 -10.29
N ASN A 130 4.83 -5.59 -9.09
CA ASN A 130 3.89 -4.57 -8.65
C ASN A 130 4.64 -3.39 -8.03
N LEU A 131 4.15 -2.17 -8.25
CA LEU A 131 4.72 -0.96 -7.66
C LEU A 131 4.39 -0.91 -6.17
N ASP A 132 5.39 -0.57 -5.35
CA ASP A 132 5.22 -0.26 -3.92
C ASP A 132 4.76 1.19 -3.81
N VAL A 133 3.44 1.41 -3.88
CA VAL A 133 2.86 2.74 -3.72
C VAL A 133 2.62 2.98 -2.25
N TYR A 134 3.19 4.07 -1.75
CA TYR A 134 2.95 4.56 -0.41
C TYR A 134 1.50 5.02 -0.28
N ALA A 135 0.81 4.55 0.76
CA ALA A 135 -0.60 4.81 1.00
C ALA A 135 -0.82 6.19 1.66
N ALA A 136 -0.42 7.26 0.99
CA ALA A 136 -0.66 8.63 1.47
C ALA A 136 -2.12 9.03 1.26
N ASP A 137 -2.79 9.43 2.35
CA ASP A 137 -4.15 9.99 2.32
C ASP A 137 -5.18 9.12 1.54
N ILE A 138 -5.27 7.85 1.96
CA ILE A 138 -6.11 6.83 1.33
C ILE A 138 -7.43 6.67 2.07
N GLN A 139 -8.52 6.82 1.33
CA GLN A 139 -9.88 6.60 1.83
C GLN A 139 -10.13 5.12 2.11
N ARG A 140 -9.69 4.25 1.20
CA ARG A 140 -9.82 2.80 1.35
C ARG A 140 -8.95 2.01 0.39
N ILE A 141 -8.71 0.76 0.73
CA ILE A 141 -8.11 -0.23 -0.16
C ILE A 141 -9.13 -1.33 -0.41
N GLU A 142 -9.42 -1.63 -1.67
CA GLU A 142 -10.35 -2.67 -2.09
C GLU A 142 -9.59 -3.81 -2.77
N VAL A 143 -9.94 -5.05 -2.44
CA VAL A 143 -9.44 -6.24 -3.13
C VAL A 143 -10.59 -7.05 -3.67
N LEU A 144 -10.53 -7.32 -4.97
CA LEU A 144 -11.44 -8.20 -5.67
C LEU A 144 -10.70 -9.51 -5.95
N SER A 145 -11.19 -10.59 -5.37
CA SER A 145 -10.57 -11.91 -5.54
C SER A 145 -11.16 -12.66 -6.74
N GLY A 146 -10.29 -13.13 -7.63
CA GLY A 146 -10.66 -13.91 -8.82
C GLY A 146 -10.62 -13.11 -10.13
N PRO A 147 -11.01 -13.73 -11.25
CA PRO A 147 -10.86 -13.11 -12.57
C PRO A 147 -11.77 -11.88 -12.77
N GLN A 148 -11.16 -10.71 -12.99
CA GLN A 148 -11.84 -9.42 -13.17
C GLN A 148 -11.49 -8.74 -14.52
N GLY A 149 -11.24 -9.54 -15.56
CA GLY A 149 -10.72 -9.04 -16.85
C GLY A 149 -11.62 -8.08 -17.62
N THR A 150 -12.94 -8.10 -17.38
CA THR A 150 -13.91 -7.26 -18.08
C THR A 150 -13.84 -5.79 -17.68
N LEU A 151 -13.64 -5.49 -16.38
CA LEU A 151 -13.59 -4.12 -15.86
C LEU A 151 -12.16 -3.61 -15.64
N PHE A 152 -11.18 -4.52 -15.53
CA PHE A 152 -9.81 -4.17 -15.12
C PHE A 152 -8.72 -4.78 -16.02
N GLY A 153 -9.08 -5.30 -17.20
CA GLY A 153 -8.13 -5.69 -18.23
C GLY A 153 -7.34 -6.99 -17.99
N SER A 154 -6.39 -7.27 -18.88
CA SER A 154 -5.72 -8.57 -19.04
C SER A 154 -4.86 -9.02 -17.85
N SER A 155 -4.42 -8.09 -17.01
CA SER A 155 -3.62 -8.36 -15.81
C SER A 155 -4.46 -8.75 -14.59
N SER A 156 -5.78 -8.87 -14.71
CA SER A 156 -6.70 -9.10 -13.59
C SER A 156 -7.20 -10.55 -13.49
N GLN A 157 -6.36 -11.54 -13.78
CA GLN A 157 -6.77 -12.95 -13.83
C GLN A 157 -6.92 -13.57 -12.44
N ALA A 158 -6.02 -13.24 -11.52
CA ALA A 158 -6.07 -13.69 -10.13
C ALA A 158 -6.89 -12.76 -9.23
N GLY A 159 -6.97 -11.47 -9.61
CA GLY A 159 -7.71 -10.47 -8.86
C GLY A 159 -7.25 -9.05 -9.16
N VAL A 160 -7.77 -8.12 -8.38
CA VAL A 160 -7.48 -6.68 -8.47
C VAL A 160 -7.31 -6.14 -7.06
N VAL A 161 -6.26 -5.33 -6.87
CA VAL A 161 -6.07 -4.51 -5.68
C VAL A 161 -6.20 -3.05 -6.11
N ARG A 162 -7.01 -2.28 -5.38
CA ARG A 162 -7.30 -0.88 -5.67
C ARG A 162 -7.04 -0.04 -4.45
N MET A 163 -6.33 1.06 -4.63
CA MET A 163 -6.10 2.08 -3.63
C MET A 163 -6.92 3.31 -4.02
N ILE A 164 -7.87 3.71 -3.17
CA ILE A 164 -8.77 4.83 -3.45
C ILE A 164 -8.35 6.03 -2.61
N THR A 165 -7.99 7.13 -3.26
CA THR A 165 -7.54 8.36 -2.60
C THR A 165 -8.71 9.15 -2.03
N ASN A 166 -8.47 9.85 -0.92
CA ASN A 166 -9.43 10.84 -0.43
C ASN A 166 -9.63 11.96 -1.47
N LYS A 167 -10.88 12.27 -1.78
CA LYS A 167 -11.23 13.34 -2.74
C LYS A 167 -11.29 14.69 -2.05
N PRO A 168 -11.08 15.81 -2.77
CA PRO A 168 -11.33 17.14 -2.23
C PRO A 168 -12.76 17.25 -1.67
N ASN A 169 -12.89 17.78 -0.46
CA ASN A 169 -14.17 17.98 0.22
C ASN A 169 -14.59 19.46 0.14
N PHE A 170 -15.87 19.71 -0.11
CA PHE A 170 -16.48 21.04 -0.18
C PHE A 170 -16.98 21.55 1.18
N ASP A 171 -17.18 20.66 2.16
CA ASP A 171 -17.86 20.93 3.43
C ASP A 171 -17.04 21.80 4.40
N GLY A 172 -15.73 21.91 4.17
CA GLY A 172 -14.89 22.76 5.00
C GLY A 172 -13.39 22.56 4.83
N TYR A 173 -12.65 23.43 5.50
CA TYR A 173 -11.21 23.28 5.66
C TYR A 173 -10.90 22.13 6.59
N SER A 174 -9.98 21.26 6.17
CA SER A 174 -9.41 20.23 7.03
C SER A 174 -7.92 20.10 6.77
N ALA A 175 -7.17 19.73 7.79
CA ALA A 175 -5.76 19.40 7.64
C ALA A 175 -5.44 18.24 8.56
N GLU A 176 -4.42 17.47 8.24
CA GLU A 176 -3.88 16.46 9.14
C GLU A 176 -2.37 16.41 8.97
N ILE A 177 -1.68 16.19 10.08
CA ILE A 177 -0.27 15.85 10.06
C ILE A 177 -0.04 14.60 10.92
N THR A 178 0.65 13.64 10.33
CA THR A 178 1.09 12.42 10.99
C THR A 178 2.62 12.41 10.98
N ALA A 179 3.21 12.24 12.17
CA ALA A 179 4.63 11.99 12.33
C ALA A 179 4.84 10.64 13.00
N GLN A 180 5.80 9.87 12.52
CA GLN A 180 6.15 8.58 13.08
C GLN A 180 7.67 8.38 13.11
N GLY A 181 8.16 7.90 14.24
CA GLY A 181 9.53 7.43 14.41
C GLY A 181 9.54 5.91 14.58
N THR A 182 10.52 5.26 13.96
CA THR A 182 10.75 3.82 14.08
C THR A 182 12.17 3.58 14.59
N TYR A 183 12.29 2.69 15.58
CA TYR A 183 13.58 2.32 16.16
C TYR A 183 13.72 0.79 16.26
N MET A 184 14.92 0.29 15.94
CA MET A 184 15.31 -1.10 16.06
C MET A 184 16.66 -1.20 16.78
N SER A 185 16.83 -2.21 17.62
CA SER A 185 17.99 -2.36 18.52
C SER A 185 19.32 -2.55 17.78
N GLU A 186 19.28 -2.93 16.50
CA GLU A 186 20.44 -3.25 15.64
C GLU A 186 20.18 -2.82 14.18
N GLY A 187 19.27 -1.86 13.97
CA GLY A 187 18.92 -1.36 12.64
C GLY A 187 18.95 0.15 12.59
N ASP A 188 18.89 0.69 11.39
CA ASP A 188 18.82 2.12 11.17
C ASP A 188 17.47 2.68 11.68
N PRO A 189 17.45 3.92 12.20
CA PRO A 189 16.20 4.58 12.54
C PRO A 189 15.39 4.89 11.28
N GLY A 190 14.07 4.85 11.40
CA GLY A 190 13.14 5.29 10.37
C GLY A 190 12.38 6.55 10.79
N THR A 191 12.09 7.42 9.84
CA THR A 191 11.29 8.64 10.06
C THR A 191 10.26 8.78 8.97
N LYS A 192 9.03 9.09 9.36
CA LYS A 192 7.91 9.31 8.46
C LYS A 192 7.16 10.57 8.86
N ILE A 193 6.86 11.42 7.88
CA ILE A 193 6.03 12.61 8.03
C ILE A 193 5.04 12.61 6.87
N GLU A 194 3.76 12.69 7.18
CA GLU A 194 2.69 12.79 6.18
C GLU A 194 1.80 13.97 6.56
N GLY A 195 1.39 14.73 5.55
CA GLY A 195 0.56 15.91 5.71
C GLY A 195 -0.46 16.01 4.61
N MET A 196 -1.66 16.43 4.99
CA MET A 196 -2.78 16.62 4.10
C MET A 196 -3.48 17.94 4.46
N VAL A 197 -3.89 18.69 3.43
CA VAL A 197 -4.69 19.91 3.58
C VAL A 197 -5.79 19.91 2.53
N ASN A 198 -7.01 20.16 2.96
CA ASN A 198 -8.20 20.37 2.12
C ASN A 198 -8.65 21.83 2.19
N PHE A 199 -8.88 22.42 1.03
CA PHE A 199 -9.26 23.82 0.86
C PHE A 199 -10.46 23.92 -0.11
N PRO A 200 -11.69 24.12 0.38
CA PRO A 200 -12.81 24.50 -0.48
C PRO A 200 -12.62 25.96 -0.95
N LEU A 201 -12.42 26.15 -2.26
CA LEU A 201 -12.33 27.47 -2.89
C LEU A 201 -13.71 28.09 -3.10
N SER A 202 -14.72 27.25 -3.36
CA SER A 202 -16.13 27.62 -3.54
C SER A 202 -17.02 26.38 -3.40
N ASP A 203 -18.35 26.56 -3.45
CA ASP A 203 -19.35 25.47 -3.47
C ASP A 203 -19.17 24.48 -4.64
N LYS A 204 -18.34 24.81 -5.64
CA LYS A 204 -18.10 23.98 -6.84
C LYS A 204 -16.64 23.66 -7.07
N THR A 205 -15.72 24.17 -6.25
CA THR A 205 -14.29 23.92 -6.43
C THR A 205 -13.61 23.72 -5.09
N ALA A 206 -12.94 22.59 -4.93
CA ALA A 206 -12.12 22.29 -3.77
C ALA A 206 -10.76 21.73 -4.24
N ILE A 207 -9.72 22.00 -3.47
CA ILE A 207 -8.37 21.48 -3.68
C ILE A 207 -7.95 20.70 -2.45
N ARG A 208 -7.32 19.55 -2.67
CA ARG A 208 -6.67 18.76 -1.63
C ARG A 208 -5.21 18.56 -2.01
N VAL A 209 -4.32 18.88 -1.09
CA VAL A 209 -2.86 18.76 -1.26
C VAL A 209 -2.36 17.78 -0.22
N VAL A 210 -1.59 16.80 -0.68
CA VAL A 210 -1.01 15.75 0.15
C VAL A 210 0.48 15.71 -0.11
N GLY A 211 1.27 15.59 0.95
CA GLY A 211 2.71 15.43 0.88
C GLY A 211 3.19 14.49 1.97
N TYR A 212 4.16 13.65 1.63
CA TYR A 212 4.77 12.74 2.58
C TYR A 212 6.28 12.66 2.37
N TYR A 213 6.96 12.30 3.44
CA TYR A 213 8.36 11.94 3.50
C TYR A 213 8.45 10.64 4.29
N ASP A 214 9.04 9.62 3.70
CA ASP A 214 9.24 8.32 4.35
C ASP A 214 10.69 7.88 4.17
N GLN A 215 11.37 7.65 5.29
CA GLN A 215 12.67 7.02 5.36
C GLN A 215 12.53 5.75 6.19
N LYS A 216 12.56 4.60 5.51
CA LYS A 216 12.54 3.28 6.16
C LYS A 216 13.94 2.90 6.61
N GLY A 217 14.12 2.76 7.92
CA GLY A 217 15.33 2.19 8.50
C GLY A 217 15.40 0.69 8.25
N GLY A 218 16.52 0.21 7.71
CA GLY A 218 16.76 -1.21 7.47
C GLY A 218 17.52 -1.88 8.62
N PHE A 219 17.41 -3.19 8.73
CA PHE A 219 18.23 -4.01 9.63
C PHE A 219 19.15 -4.98 8.87
N ILE A 220 19.14 -4.91 7.53
CA ILE A 220 19.95 -5.74 6.65
C ILE A 220 21.01 -4.85 6.00
N ASP A 221 22.27 -5.12 6.31
CA ASP A 221 23.39 -4.47 5.65
C ASP A 221 23.60 -5.06 4.26
N ASN A 222 23.48 -4.21 3.24
CA ASN A 222 23.83 -4.58 1.88
C ASN A 222 25.35 -4.49 1.71
N VAL A 223 26.06 -5.55 2.14
CA VAL A 223 27.50 -5.67 1.94
C VAL A 223 27.81 -6.04 0.49
N ALA A 224 28.77 -5.34 -0.11
CA ALA A 224 29.19 -5.63 -1.48
C ALA A 224 29.60 -7.09 -1.62
N GLY A 225 28.94 -7.81 -2.53
CA GLY A 225 29.29 -9.18 -2.85
C GLY A 225 30.71 -9.24 -3.43
N THR A 226 31.55 -10.10 -2.88
CA THR A 226 32.92 -10.33 -3.38
C THR A 226 32.97 -11.39 -4.48
N ARG A 227 31.84 -12.05 -4.77
CA ARG A 227 31.75 -13.09 -5.80
C ARG A 227 31.59 -12.48 -7.17
N THR A 228 32.48 -12.85 -8.07
CA THR A 228 32.42 -12.44 -9.48
C THR A 228 31.81 -13.54 -10.33
N ALA A 229 31.40 -13.22 -11.56
CA ALA A 229 30.93 -14.22 -12.51
C ALA A 229 31.99 -15.32 -12.76
N GLU A 230 33.27 -14.99 -12.61
CA GLU A 230 34.42 -15.89 -12.77
C GLU A 230 34.40 -17.05 -11.76
N ASP A 231 33.79 -16.85 -10.58
CA ASP A 231 33.59 -17.92 -9.60
C ASP A 231 32.53 -18.95 -10.02
N GLY A 232 31.73 -18.62 -11.05
CA GLY A 232 30.68 -19.46 -11.60
C GLY A 232 31.23 -20.67 -12.36
N ALA A 233 30.51 -21.80 -12.28
CA ALA A 233 30.94 -23.06 -12.93
C ALA A 233 31.22 -22.92 -14.44
N ARG A 234 30.60 -21.94 -15.09
CA ARG A 234 30.76 -21.63 -16.52
C ARG A 234 32.16 -21.11 -16.90
N PHE A 235 32.87 -20.47 -15.96
CA PHE A 235 34.16 -19.82 -16.21
C PHE A 235 35.33 -20.55 -15.54
N ARG A 236 35.06 -21.68 -14.90
CA ARG A 236 36.10 -22.52 -14.29
C ARG A 236 36.88 -23.27 -15.38
N PRO A 237 38.22 -23.33 -15.30
CA PRO A 237 39.02 -24.22 -16.15
C PRO A 237 38.54 -25.67 -16.06
N VAL A 238 38.74 -26.44 -17.14
CA VAL A 238 38.31 -27.86 -17.25
C VAL A 238 38.87 -28.74 -16.13
N ASP A 239 40.02 -28.36 -15.56
CA ASP A 239 40.72 -29.12 -14.52
C ASP A 239 40.35 -28.69 -13.07
N THR A 240 39.32 -27.86 -12.89
CA THR A 240 38.97 -27.33 -11.57
C THR A 240 38.33 -28.40 -10.68
N ILE A 241 39.10 -28.93 -9.73
CA ILE A 241 38.61 -29.84 -8.69
C ILE A 241 37.85 -29.02 -7.63
N ARG A 242 36.57 -29.34 -7.36
CA ARG A 242 35.81 -28.62 -6.33
C ARG A 242 36.28 -29.04 -4.94
N LYS A 243 36.15 -28.14 -3.97
CA LYS A 243 36.51 -28.40 -2.55
C LYS A 243 35.72 -29.57 -1.93
N ASN A 244 34.58 -29.96 -2.49
CA ASN A 244 33.81 -31.12 -2.08
C ASN A 244 34.18 -32.42 -2.81
N GLY A 245 35.27 -32.43 -3.60
CA GLY A 245 35.81 -33.62 -4.24
C GLY A 245 35.08 -34.08 -5.51
N VAL A 246 34.28 -33.21 -6.12
CA VAL A 246 33.54 -33.45 -7.38
C VAL A 246 33.78 -32.37 -8.42
#